data_AF-A0A2S5E9C5-F1
#
_entry.id   AF-A0A2S5E9C5-F1
#
_cell.length_a   1.000
_cell.length_b   1.000
_cell.length_c   1.000
_cell.angle_alpha   90.00
_cell.angle_beta   90.00
_cell.angle_gamma   90.00
#
_symmetry.space_group_name_H-M   'P 1'
#
loop_
_entity.id
_entity.type
_entity.pdbx_description
1 polymer ?
#
loop_
_entity_poly.entity_id
_entity_poly.type
_entity_poly.pdbx_seq_one_letter_code
_entity_poly.pdbx_strand_id
1 'polypeptide(L)' 'KTKLQELTQEKTKKLPEYVLLSASGPSHMKRYKVAVKLDDEILGIGEGFSKKFAEQLAAKIACEKFLNSTGGNDDID' A
#
# COMPACT_ATOMS: atom_id res chain seq x y z
N LYS A 1 9.89 -6.03 14.23
CA LYS A 1 9.66 -4.64 13.77
C LYS A 1 10.09 -4.58 12.32
N THR A 2 9.20 -4.16 11.43
CA THR A 2 9.42 -4.22 9.97
C THR A 2 9.93 -2.88 9.47
N LYS A 3 10.80 -2.87 8.45
CA LYS A 3 11.46 -1.67 7.91
C LYS A 3 10.50 -0.50 7.62
N LEU A 4 9.29 -0.81 7.14
CA LEU A 4 8.25 0.18 6.87
C LEU A 4 7.72 0.86 8.14
N GLN A 5 7.55 0.10 9.23
CA GLN A 5 7.09 0.63 10.51
C GLN A 5 8.12 1.56 11.14
N GLU A 6 9.42 1.26 11.00
CA GLU A 6 10.48 2.12 11.54
C GLU A 6 10.54 3.45 10.78
N LEU A 7 10.51 3.42 9.45
CA LEU A 7 10.53 4.63 8.61
C LEU A 7 9.31 5.54 8.83
N THR A 8 8.12 4.98 8.93
CA THR A 8 6.88 5.76 9.12
C THR A 8 6.74 6.26 10.56
N GLN A 9 7.19 5.48 11.56
CA GLN A 9 7.21 5.94 12.94
C GLN A 9 8.26 7.05 13.17
N GLU A 10 9.36 7.04 12.43
CA GLU A 10 10.41 8.06 12.55
C GLU A 10 10.09 9.34 11.77
N LYS A 11 9.54 9.23 10.55
CA LYS A 11 9.19 10.39 9.73
C LYS A 11 7.84 11.02 10.04
N THR A 12 6.80 10.20 10.20
CA THR A 12 5.41 10.65 10.36
C THR A 12 4.82 10.31 11.72
N LYS A 13 5.52 9.55 12.57
CA LYS A 13 5.03 9.01 13.86
C LYS A 13 3.73 8.20 13.74
N LYS A 14 3.38 7.74 12.54
CA LYS A 14 2.15 7.03 12.25
C LYS A 14 2.47 5.68 11.61
N LEU A 15 1.61 4.69 11.82
CA LEU A 15 1.79 3.35 11.28
C LEU A 15 0.89 3.18 10.05
N PRO A 16 1.40 2.65 8.92
CA PRO A 16 0.57 2.36 7.76
C PRO A 16 -0.41 1.22 8.08
N GLU A 17 -1.67 1.45 7.79
CA GLU A 17 -2.75 0.48 7.96
C GLU A 17 -3.08 -0.20 6.63
N TYR A 18 -3.21 -1.52 6.66
CA TYR A 18 -3.60 -2.33 5.51
C TYR A 18 -5.10 -2.61 5.56
N VAL A 19 -5.83 -2.12 4.57
CA VAL A 19 -7.29 -2.25 4.47
C VAL A 19 -7.65 -3.09 3.26
N LEU A 20 -8.36 -4.19 3.47
CA LEU A 20 -8.95 -4.94 2.37
C LEU A 20 -10.17 -4.17 1.85
N LEU A 21 -10.04 -3.55 0.68
CA LEU A 21 -11.13 -2.80 0.05
C LEU A 21 -12.16 -3.72 -0.60
N SER A 22 -11.70 -4.80 -1.23
CA SER A 22 -12.59 -5.75 -1.89
C SER A 22 -11.95 -7.13 -2.04
N ALA A 23 -12.78 -8.16 -1.97
CA ALA A 23 -12.41 -9.52 -2.32
C ALA A 23 -13.54 -10.10 -3.16
N SER A 24 -13.34 -10.19 -4.47
CA SER A 24 -14.40 -10.57 -5.40
C SER A 24 -13.83 -11.37 -6.56
N GLY A 25 -14.61 -12.31 -7.07
CA GLY A 25 -14.26 -13.12 -8.22
C GLY A 25 -14.55 -14.60 -8.01
N PRO A 26 -14.74 -15.35 -9.11
CA PRO A 26 -14.97 -16.79 -9.07
C PRO A 26 -13.74 -17.53 -8.55
N SER A 27 -13.90 -18.79 -8.14
CA SER A 27 -12.85 -19.61 -7.50
C SER A 27 -11.51 -19.61 -8.26
N HIS A 28 -11.55 -19.46 -9.58
CA HIS A 28 -10.40 -19.43 -10.49
C HIS A 28 -9.88 -18.01 -10.84
N MET A 29 -10.60 -16.94 -10.47
CA MET A 29 -10.21 -15.55 -10.73
C MET A 29 -10.53 -14.65 -9.54
N LYS A 30 -10.24 -15.13 -8.34
CA LYS A 30 -10.50 -14.40 -7.10
C LYS A 30 -9.53 -13.23 -7.00
N ARG A 31 -10.05 -12.00 -7.08
CA ARG A 31 -9.26 -10.78 -6.93
C ARG A 31 -9.42 -10.22 -5.54
N TYR A 32 -8.31 -9.77 -4.98
CA TYR A 32 -8.22 -9.07 -3.71
C TYR A 32 -7.67 -7.69 -4.00
N LYS A 33 -8.35 -6.67 -3.50
CA LYS A 33 -7.94 -5.27 -3.54
C LYS A 33 -7.62 -4.84 -2.11
N VAL A 34 -6.37 -4.48 -1.88
CA VAL A 34 -5.86 -4.03 -0.58
C VAL A 34 -5.30 -2.63 -0.76
N ALA A 35 -5.65 -1.72 0.16
CA ALA A 35 -5.06 -0.39 0.23
C ALA A 35 -4.18 -0.26 1.47
N VAL A 36 -3.06 0.41 1.30
CA VAL A 36 -2.24 0.92 2.40
C VAL A 36 -2.60 2.38 2.59
N LYS A 37 -3.19 2.69 3.74
CA LYS A 37 -3.47 4.05 4.16
C LYS A 37 -2.53 4.43 5.29
N LEU A 38 -2.17 5.69 5.37
CA LEU A 38 -1.47 6.26 6.50
C LEU A 38 -2.30 7.46 6.97
N ASP A 39 -2.86 7.34 8.17
CA ASP A 39 -3.83 8.31 8.68
C ASP A 39 -5.11 8.34 7.81
N ASP A 40 -5.42 9.48 7.19
CA ASP A 40 -6.57 9.66 6.29
C ASP A 40 -6.20 9.54 4.79
N GLU A 41 -4.91 9.38 4.48
CA GLU A 41 -4.43 9.34 3.09
C GLU A 41 -4.13 7.92 2.61
N ILE A 42 -4.61 7.59 1.41
CA ILE A 42 -4.24 6.35 0.72
C ILE A 42 -2.85 6.53 0.09
N LEU A 43 -1.87 5.82 0.65
CA LEU A 43 -0.50 5.80 0.14
C LEU A 43 -0.36 4.88 -1.08
N GLY A 44 -1.11 3.78 -1.13
CA GLY A 44 -1.05 2.85 -2.25
C GLY A 44 -2.18 1.84 -2.27
N ILE A 45 -2.57 1.39 -3.47
CA ILE A 45 -3.61 0.37 -3.66
C ILE A 45 -3.03 -0.74 -4.52
N GLY A 46 -3.09 -1.96 -4.01
CA GLY A 46 -2.64 -3.16 -4.68
C GLY A 46 -3.80 -4.11 -4.98
N GLU A 47 -3.77 -4.70 -6.17
CA GLU A 47 -4.72 -5.72 -6.60
C GLU A 47 -4.00 -6.99 -6.99
N GLY A 48 -4.57 -8.14 -6.64
CA GLY A 48 -3.93 -9.43 -6.90
C GLY A 48 -4.88 -10.61 -6.83
N PHE A 49 -4.42 -11.75 -7.31
CA PHE A 49 -5.16 -13.02 -7.21
C PHE A 49 -5.18 -13.61 -5.79
N SER A 50 -4.50 -12.97 -4.85
CA SER A 50 -4.39 -13.38 -3.46
C SER A 50 -4.16 -12.18 -2.57
N LYS A 51 -4.62 -12.25 -1.31
CA LYS A 51 -4.43 -11.19 -0.30
C LYS A 51 -2.97 -10.78 -0.18
N LYS A 52 -2.06 -11.76 -0.04
CA LYS A 52 -0.61 -11.53 0.02
C LYS A 52 -0.07 -10.72 -1.17
N PHE A 53 -0.51 -11.04 -2.38
CA PHE A 53 -0.02 -10.36 -3.59
C PHE A 53 -0.53 -8.92 -3.62
N ALA A 54 -1.81 -8.71 -3.29
CA ALA A 54 -2.41 -7.39 -3.17
C ALA A 54 -1.73 -6.54 -2.08
N GLU A 55 -1.43 -7.13 -0.92
CA GLU A 55 -0.70 -6.50 0.18
C GLU A 55 0.72 -6.09 -0.24
N GLN A 56 1.47 -6.99 -0.91
CA GLN A 56 2.81 -6.69 -1.40
C GLN A 56 2.81 -5.56 -2.43
N LEU A 57 1.85 -5.55 -3.36
CA LEU A 57 1.72 -4.48 -4.35
C LEU A 57 1.39 -3.15 -3.66
N ALA A 58 0.41 -3.16 -2.75
CA ALA A 58 0.00 -1.96 -2.03
C ALA A 58 1.15 -1.39 -1.19
N ALA A 59 1.92 -2.26 -0.51
CA ALA A 59 3.11 -1.87 0.24
C ALA A 59 4.22 -1.29 -0.66
N LYS A 60 4.44 -1.87 -1.85
CA LYS A 60 5.42 -1.37 -2.82
C LYS A 60 5.04 0.05 -3.28
N ILE A 61 3.80 0.23 -3.71
CA ILE A 61 3.29 1.54 -4.17
C ILE A 61 3.34 2.55 -3.03
N ALA A 62 2.92 2.16 -1.82
CA ALA A 62 2.99 3.04 -0.65
C ALA A 62 4.43 3.42 -0.29
N CYS A 63 5.37 2.47 -0.34
CA CYS A 63 6.80 2.76 -0.19
C CYS A 63 7.27 3.80 -1.19
N GLU A 64 6.98 3.58 -2.47
CA GLU A 64 7.43 4.42 -3.58
C GLU A 64 6.83 5.83 -3.46
N LYS A 65 5.52 5.93 -3.22
CA LYS A 65 4.82 7.19 -2.99
C LYS A 65 5.33 7.90 -1.74
N PHE A 66 5.60 7.18 -0.66
CA PHE A 66 6.11 7.78 0.58
C PHE A 66 7.57 8.25 0.45
N LEU A 67 8.40 7.52 -0.33
CA LEU A 67 9.76 7.93 -0.68
C LEU A 67 9.73 9.18 -1.57
N ASN A 68 8.89 9.21 -2.61
CA ASN A 68 8.77 10.33 -3.54
C ASN A 68 8.04 11.54 -2.93
N SER A 69 7.09 11.36 -2.02
CA SER A 69 6.38 12.49 -1.40
C SER A 69 7.26 13.30 -0.42
N THR A 70 8.49 12.85 -0.14
CA THR A 70 9.48 13.62 0.63
C THR A 70 10.43 14.45 -0.26
N GLY A 71 10.32 14.40 -1.58
CA GLY A 71 11.12 15.19 -2.53
C GLY A 71 10.49 15.21 -3.92
N GLY A 72 10.05 16.39 -4.37
CA GLY A 72 9.14 16.54 -5.52
C GLY A 72 9.62 16.05 -6.89
N ASN A 73 8.63 15.98 -7.79
CA ASN A 73 8.67 15.51 -9.19
C ASN A 73 8.85 13.97 -9.28
N ASP A 74 8.20 13.21 -10.15
CA ASP A 74 7.89 13.41 -11.57
C ASP A 74 6.62 12.65 -12.00
N ASP A 75 6.01 13.14 -13.08
CA ASP A 75 5.08 12.48 -14.02
C ASP A 75 5.42 11.02 -14.41
N ILE A 76 4.47 10.40 -15.16
CA ILE A 76 4.57 9.22 -16.08
C ILE A 76 3.99 7.92 -15.47
N ASP A 77 3.02 7.19 -16.04
CA ASP A 77 2.18 7.21 -17.27
C ASP A 77 0.86 6.47 -16.92
#